data_AF-A0A7S3CBE8-F1
#
_entry.id   AF-A0A7S3CBE8-F1
#
_cell.length_a   1.000
_cell.length_b   1.000
_cell.length_c   1.000
_cell.angle_alpha   90.00
_cell.angle_beta   90.00
_cell.angle_gamma   90.00
#
_symmetry.space_group_name_H-M   'P 1'
#
loop_
_entity.id
_entity.type
_entity.pdbx_description
1 polymer ?
#
loop_
_entity_poly.entity_id
_entity_poly.type
_entity_poly.pdbx_seq_one_letter_code
_entity_poly.pdbx_strand_id
1 'polypeptide(L)'
;MKPVTGLARGSGVRRGRRAGAGRVPGRTVAPPHASPSSSSSSNAAVVVPGDTVLVAGATGGVGQILTKKLVERGYVVRALSRSFSKSMELLGTHPNLTHVEADITRPETLVDGVRGCRAVCCTTGTTAFPTLRWLGKNDPDTNTWVGTRNLVDACREGKECGRFVFVSSAGVKRYDAGPPYSILNAFGVLVAKEKAETYLANSGMPYTIVRPGRLTDAPYTSYDLNTLMKGESGERREVNLSLEEELDGETSRAAVAESCVQSLVHAFMENETFSIESVLGEGPETSDEEWASRLRAMRM
;
A
#
# COMPACT_ATOMS: atom_id res chain seq x y z
N MET A 1 38.16 5.56 72.45
CA MET A 1 38.53 4.16 72.78
C MET A 1 39.34 3.59 71.62
N LYS A 2 40.41 2.87 71.97
CA LYS A 2 41.54 2.42 71.15
C LYS A 2 41.25 1.10 70.37
N PRO A 3 42.17 0.65 69.47
CA PRO A 3 41.90 -0.01 68.18
C PRO A 3 42.48 -1.45 68.06
N VAL A 4 42.30 -2.12 66.91
CA VAL A 4 43.08 -3.32 66.44
C VAL A 4 43.00 -3.39 64.89
N THR A 5 44.00 -2.89 64.11
CA THR A 5 45.06 -3.60 63.31
C THR A 5 44.56 -4.60 62.24
N GLY A 6 45.04 -4.72 61.00
CA GLY A 6 46.25 -4.24 60.30
C GLY A 6 46.99 -5.42 59.59
N LEU A 7 47.31 -5.24 58.28
CA LEU A 7 48.30 -5.97 57.43
C LEU A 7 47.97 -7.41 56.93
N ALA A 8 48.45 -7.94 55.79
CA ALA A 8 49.09 -7.46 54.55
C ALA A 8 49.38 -8.65 53.57
N ARG A 9 49.33 -8.36 52.25
CA ARG A 9 50.19 -8.80 51.10
C ARG A 9 50.48 -10.28 50.76
N GLY A 10 50.48 -10.56 49.43
CA GLY A 10 51.45 -11.41 48.72
C GLY A 10 50.86 -12.54 47.85
N SER A 11 50.66 -12.34 46.54
CA SER A 11 51.57 -12.68 45.41
C SER A 11 51.53 -14.15 44.94
N GLY A 12 51.22 -14.39 43.66
CA GLY A 12 51.34 -15.73 43.06
C GLY A 12 50.93 -15.80 41.58
N VAL A 13 51.73 -15.23 40.69
CA VAL A 13 51.67 -15.43 39.23
C VAL A 13 52.06 -16.87 38.90
N ARG A 14 51.28 -17.59 38.08
CA ARG A 14 51.82 -18.69 37.25
C ARG A 14 51.25 -18.71 35.83
N ARG A 15 52.20 -18.82 34.91
CA ARG A 15 52.13 -18.78 33.45
C ARG A 15 51.46 -20.02 32.86
N GLY A 16 50.66 -19.83 31.81
CA GLY A 16 50.14 -20.89 30.94
C GLY A 16 50.39 -20.58 29.46
N ARG A 17 51.51 -21.12 28.95
CA ARG A 17 51.81 -21.59 27.57
C ARG A 17 51.48 -20.72 26.35
N ARG A 18 52.57 -20.32 25.65
CA ARG A 18 52.65 -20.12 24.19
C ARG A 18 53.18 -21.39 23.51
N ALA A 19 52.52 -21.83 22.44
CA ALA A 19 53.02 -22.56 21.26
C ALA A 19 51.78 -22.82 20.38
N GLY A 20 51.74 -22.67 19.06
CA GLY A 20 52.73 -22.32 18.05
C GLY A 20 51.97 -21.93 16.77
N ALA A 21 52.66 -21.24 15.88
CA ALA A 21 52.14 -20.75 14.61
C ALA A 21 51.80 -21.91 13.65
N GLY A 22 50.63 -21.82 13.03
CA GLY A 22 50.22 -22.61 11.87
C GLY A 22 49.51 -21.70 10.88
N ARG A 23 50.26 -21.24 9.86
CA ARG A 23 49.80 -20.37 8.77
C ARG A 23 49.07 -21.25 7.74
N VAL A 24 47.77 -21.04 7.56
CA VAL A 24 46.99 -21.64 6.46
C VAL A 24 46.67 -20.53 5.46
N PRO A 25 46.89 -20.71 4.14
CA PRO A 25 46.65 -19.66 3.15
C PRO A 25 45.16 -19.41 2.99
N GLY A 26 44.81 -18.14 2.75
CA GLY A 26 43.44 -17.69 2.52
C GLY A 26 42.78 -18.41 1.34
N ARG A 27 41.53 -18.81 1.57
CA ARG A 27 40.58 -19.12 0.52
C ARG A 27 39.40 -18.18 0.73
N THR A 28 39.37 -17.11 -0.04
CA THR A 28 38.21 -16.23 -0.19
C THR A 28 37.05 -17.07 -0.68
N VAL A 29 36.08 -17.34 0.20
CA VAL A 29 34.79 -17.91 -0.18
C VAL A 29 33.94 -16.72 -0.63
N ALA A 30 33.80 -16.56 -1.94
CA ALA A 30 32.80 -15.67 -2.51
C ALA A 30 31.40 -16.11 -2.00
N PRO A 31 30.48 -15.17 -1.70
CA PRO A 31 29.12 -15.55 -1.34
C PRO A 31 28.49 -16.34 -2.49
N PRO A 32 27.63 -17.34 -2.21
CA PRO A 32 26.95 -18.05 -3.27
C PRO A 32 26.01 -17.07 -3.99
N HIS A 33 26.40 -16.68 -5.21
CA HIS A 33 25.46 -16.13 -6.17
C HIS A 33 24.40 -17.20 -6.43
N ALA A 34 23.25 -17.06 -5.77
CA ALA A 34 22.06 -17.77 -6.16
C ALA A 34 21.66 -17.25 -7.54
N SER A 35 21.98 -18.02 -8.58
CA SER A 35 21.37 -17.86 -9.89
C SER A 35 19.86 -18.07 -9.71
N PRO A 36 18.98 -17.19 -10.20
CA PRO A 36 17.56 -17.48 -10.20
C PRO A 36 17.31 -18.61 -11.20
N SER A 37 17.02 -19.78 -10.66
CA SER A 37 16.46 -20.90 -11.42
C SER A 37 15.12 -20.46 -11.99
N SER A 38 15.00 -20.55 -13.31
CA SER A 38 13.80 -20.31 -14.08
C SER A 38 12.70 -21.33 -13.77
N SER A 39 11.45 -20.90 -14.01
CA SER A 39 10.19 -21.65 -14.07
C SER A 39 9.38 -21.84 -12.78
N SER A 40 8.82 -20.73 -12.30
CA SER A 40 7.38 -20.71 -12.04
C SER A 40 6.76 -19.72 -13.00
N SER A 41 6.08 -20.21 -14.04
CA SER A 41 5.13 -19.39 -14.77
C SER A 41 4.00 -19.06 -13.80
N SER A 42 4.14 -17.98 -13.03
CA SER A 42 2.97 -17.35 -12.46
C SER A 42 2.15 -16.92 -13.66
N ASN A 43 1.00 -17.56 -13.85
CA ASN A 43 -0.07 -16.92 -14.60
C ASN A 43 -0.45 -15.72 -13.74
N ALA A 44 0.30 -14.63 -13.86
CA ALA A 44 -0.02 -13.36 -13.26
C ALA A 44 -1.45 -13.05 -13.68
N ALA A 45 -2.37 -13.17 -12.72
CA ALA A 45 -3.79 -13.13 -13.00
C ALA A 45 -4.12 -11.72 -13.46
N VAL A 46 -4.32 -11.55 -14.77
CA VAL A 46 -4.99 -10.38 -15.30
C VAL A 46 -6.43 -10.44 -14.79
N VAL A 47 -6.91 -9.32 -14.27
CA VAL A 47 -8.30 -9.14 -13.86
C VAL A 47 -9.02 -8.49 -15.03
N VAL A 48 -10.11 -9.08 -15.49
CA VAL A 48 -10.81 -8.67 -16.73
C VAL A 48 -12.24 -8.21 -16.44
N PRO A 49 -12.88 -7.44 -17.33
CA PRO A 49 -14.30 -7.12 -17.22
C PRO A 49 -15.15 -8.38 -17.00
N GLY A 50 -16.14 -8.30 -16.12
CA GLY A 50 -16.91 -9.44 -15.61
C GLY A 50 -16.35 -10.06 -14.33
N ASP A 51 -15.06 -9.89 -14.02
CA ASP A 51 -14.50 -10.32 -12.73
C ASP A 51 -15.06 -9.48 -11.58
N THR A 52 -15.16 -10.11 -10.41
CA THR A 52 -15.57 -9.41 -9.18
C THR A 52 -14.38 -8.72 -8.52
N VAL A 53 -14.45 -7.40 -8.36
CA VAL A 53 -13.46 -6.56 -7.66
C VAL A 53 -14.09 -5.94 -6.42
N LEU A 54 -13.49 -6.16 -5.25
CA LEU A 54 -13.90 -5.47 -4.03
C LEU A 54 -13.08 -4.19 -3.85
N VAL A 55 -13.77 -3.07 -3.61
CA VAL A 55 -13.15 -1.77 -3.31
C VAL A 55 -13.35 -1.48 -1.82
N ALA A 56 -12.29 -1.62 -1.03
CA ALA A 56 -12.31 -1.25 0.38
C ALA A 56 -12.01 0.23 0.55
N GLY A 57 -12.89 0.95 1.25
CA GLY A 57 -12.84 2.41 1.30
C GLY A 57 -13.61 3.07 0.16
N ALA A 58 -14.62 2.38 -0.39
CA ALA A 58 -15.41 2.82 -1.54
C ALA A 58 -16.09 4.20 -1.37
N THR A 59 -16.37 4.62 -0.14
CA THR A 59 -16.95 5.95 0.14
C THR A 59 -15.91 7.08 0.24
N GLY A 60 -14.61 6.76 0.19
CA GLY A 60 -13.53 7.74 0.19
C GLY A 60 -13.27 8.31 -1.21
N GLY A 61 -12.58 9.46 -1.31
CA GLY A 61 -12.43 10.17 -2.59
C GLY A 61 -11.84 9.32 -3.73
N VAL A 62 -10.76 8.57 -3.48
CA VAL A 62 -10.19 7.65 -4.49
C VAL A 62 -11.12 6.46 -4.74
N GLY A 63 -11.65 5.85 -3.67
CA GLY A 63 -12.53 4.68 -3.76
C GLY A 63 -13.81 4.93 -4.55
N GLN A 64 -14.39 6.13 -4.46
CA GLN A 64 -15.57 6.53 -5.22
C GLN A 64 -15.28 6.58 -6.73
N ILE A 65 -14.19 7.26 -7.11
CA ILE A 65 -13.76 7.37 -8.51
C ILE A 65 -13.39 5.98 -9.07
N LEU A 66 -12.67 5.17 -8.28
CA LEU A 66 -12.29 3.81 -8.65
C LEU A 66 -13.52 2.92 -8.85
N THR A 67 -14.49 2.97 -7.93
CA THR A 67 -15.74 2.20 -8.04
C THR A 67 -16.46 2.54 -9.34
N LYS A 68 -16.63 3.84 -9.63
CA LYS A 68 -17.26 4.31 -10.87
C LYS A 68 -16.53 3.80 -12.11
N LYS A 69 -15.21 3.99 -12.18
CA LYS A 69 -14.36 3.54 -13.29
C LYS A 69 -14.45 2.03 -13.54
N LEU A 70 -14.43 1.22 -12.48
CA LEU A 70 -14.55 -0.23 -12.59
C LEU A 70 -15.93 -0.64 -13.11
N VAL A 71 -17.00 -0.05 -12.57
CA VAL A 71 -18.36 -0.32 -13.04
C VAL A 71 -18.54 0.05 -14.52
N GLU A 72 -18.07 1.22 -14.93
CA GLU A 72 -18.15 1.71 -16.33
C GLU A 72 -17.36 0.82 -17.30
N ARG A 73 -16.29 0.18 -16.82
CA ARG A 73 -15.48 -0.77 -17.59
C ARG A 73 -16.01 -2.21 -17.56
N GLY A 74 -17.19 -2.44 -16.98
CA GLY A 74 -17.85 -3.74 -16.99
C GLY A 74 -17.38 -4.73 -15.91
N TYR A 75 -16.63 -4.29 -14.90
CA TYR A 75 -16.33 -5.12 -13.74
C TYR A 75 -17.54 -5.24 -12.81
N VAL A 76 -17.65 -6.37 -12.10
CA VAL A 76 -18.61 -6.52 -10.99
C VAL A 76 -17.96 -5.98 -9.73
N VAL A 77 -18.49 -4.90 -9.18
CA VAL A 77 -17.87 -4.18 -8.06
C VAL A 77 -18.60 -4.44 -6.75
N ARG A 78 -17.85 -4.82 -5.72
CA ARG A 78 -18.31 -4.82 -4.33
C ARG A 78 -17.75 -3.60 -3.61
N ALA A 79 -18.60 -2.60 -3.36
CA ALA A 79 -18.24 -1.40 -2.63
C ALA A 79 -18.29 -1.66 -1.12
N LEU A 80 -17.13 -1.93 -0.50
CA LEU A 80 -17.02 -2.18 0.93
C LEU A 80 -16.94 -0.86 1.71
N SER A 81 -17.86 -0.69 2.64
CA SER A 81 -17.91 0.47 3.54
C SER A 81 -18.52 0.11 4.90
N ARG A 82 -18.43 1.01 5.87
CA ARG A 82 -19.02 0.82 7.21
C ARG A 82 -20.49 1.23 7.31
N SER A 83 -21.05 1.82 6.24
CA SER A 83 -22.41 2.34 6.25
C SER A 83 -23.02 2.13 4.87
N PHE A 84 -23.95 1.17 4.80
CA PHE A 84 -24.69 0.87 3.59
C PHE A 84 -25.41 2.10 3.03
N SER A 85 -26.09 2.85 3.90
CA SER A 85 -26.84 4.07 3.50
C SER A 85 -25.94 5.12 2.88
N LYS A 86 -24.78 5.41 3.49
CA LYS A 86 -23.80 6.34 2.93
C LYS A 86 -23.19 5.84 1.62
N SER A 87 -22.97 4.54 1.50
CA SER A 87 -22.48 3.94 0.26
C SER A 87 -23.48 4.10 -0.89
N MET A 88 -24.77 3.84 -0.63
CA MET A 88 -25.85 4.06 -1.58
C MET A 88 -26.00 5.54 -1.97
N GLU A 89 -25.91 6.45 -1.00
CA GLU A 89 -25.99 7.90 -1.24
C GLU A 89 -24.89 8.38 -2.19
N LEU A 90 -23.65 7.95 -1.96
CA LEU A 90 -22.48 8.45 -2.70
C LEU A 90 -22.24 7.75 -4.04
N LEU A 91 -22.57 6.46 -4.14
CA LEU A 91 -22.25 5.63 -5.31
C LEU A 91 -23.47 5.31 -6.17
N GLY A 92 -24.68 5.58 -5.67
CA GLY A 92 -25.92 5.23 -6.35
C GLY A 92 -26.10 3.71 -6.47
N THR A 93 -26.87 3.28 -7.47
CA THR A 93 -27.12 1.87 -7.78
C THR A 93 -26.71 1.57 -9.20
N HIS A 94 -26.18 0.36 -9.45
CA HIS A 94 -25.86 -0.12 -10.78
C HIS A 94 -25.98 -1.65 -10.83
N PRO A 95 -26.36 -2.29 -11.95
CA PRO A 95 -26.46 -3.76 -12.04
C PRO A 95 -25.19 -4.50 -11.64
N ASN A 96 -24.02 -3.91 -11.94
CA ASN A 96 -22.71 -4.43 -11.59
C ASN A 96 -22.17 -3.91 -10.24
N LEU A 97 -22.97 -3.22 -9.41
CA LEU A 97 -22.54 -2.67 -8.13
C LEU A 97 -23.31 -3.32 -6.98
N THR A 98 -22.57 -3.92 -6.06
CA THR A 98 -23.10 -4.42 -4.78
C THR A 98 -22.50 -3.63 -3.63
N HIS A 99 -23.33 -3.12 -2.73
CA HIS A 99 -22.88 -2.43 -1.52
C HIS A 99 -22.68 -3.46 -0.41
N VAL A 100 -21.48 -3.49 0.18
CA VAL A 100 -21.10 -4.42 1.24
C VAL A 100 -20.85 -3.63 2.52
N GLU A 101 -21.65 -3.87 3.54
CA GLU A 101 -21.43 -3.29 4.87
C GLU A 101 -20.49 -4.17 5.69
N ALA A 102 -19.28 -3.69 5.95
CA ALA A 102 -18.27 -4.38 6.75
C ALA A 102 -17.29 -3.39 7.38
N ASP A 103 -16.58 -3.83 8.42
CA ASP A 103 -15.54 -3.05 9.09
C ASP A 103 -14.20 -3.76 8.97
N ILE A 104 -13.24 -3.13 8.29
CA ILE A 104 -11.89 -3.69 8.07
C ILE A 104 -11.14 -3.98 9.39
N THR A 105 -11.52 -3.32 10.49
CA THR A 105 -10.95 -3.56 11.81
C THR A 105 -11.52 -4.81 12.49
N ARG A 106 -12.55 -5.42 11.91
CA ARG A 106 -13.27 -6.61 12.38
C ARG A 106 -13.19 -7.75 11.35
N PRO A 107 -12.18 -8.63 11.44
CA PRO A 107 -11.93 -9.69 10.46
C PRO A 107 -13.16 -10.53 10.11
N GLU A 108 -13.99 -10.84 11.10
CA GLU A 108 -15.20 -11.64 10.98
C GLU A 108 -16.23 -11.06 10.01
N THR A 109 -16.17 -9.76 9.74
CA THR A 109 -17.09 -9.07 8.82
C THR A 109 -16.61 -9.06 7.37
N LEU A 110 -15.37 -9.50 7.10
CA LEU A 110 -14.74 -9.39 5.78
C LEU A 110 -14.96 -10.63 4.91
N VAL A 111 -15.13 -11.80 5.52
CA VAL A 111 -15.15 -13.11 4.84
C VAL A 111 -16.16 -13.13 3.69
N ASP A 112 -17.39 -12.71 3.95
CA ASP A 112 -18.44 -12.71 2.93
C ASP A 112 -18.19 -11.66 1.84
N GLY A 113 -17.62 -10.51 2.22
CA GLY A 113 -17.28 -9.45 1.28
C GLY A 113 -16.23 -9.89 0.25
N VAL A 114 -15.19 -10.62 0.69
CA VAL A 114 -14.07 -11.04 -0.18
C VAL A 114 -14.33 -12.35 -0.94
N ARG A 115 -15.31 -13.16 -0.53
CA ARG A 115 -15.58 -14.47 -1.15
C ARG A 115 -15.93 -14.33 -2.64
N GLY A 116 -15.23 -15.04 -3.53
CA GLY A 116 -15.41 -14.95 -4.97
C GLY A 116 -14.86 -13.69 -5.63
N CYS A 117 -14.17 -12.80 -4.88
CA CYS A 117 -13.48 -11.67 -5.49
C CYS A 117 -12.20 -12.13 -6.17
N ARG A 118 -12.04 -11.75 -7.45
CA ARG A 118 -10.79 -11.95 -8.20
C ARG A 118 -9.71 -10.98 -7.75
N ALA A 119 -10.11 -9.79 -7.30
CA ALA A 119 -9.19 -8.78 -6.80
C ALA A 119 -9.79 -7.94 -5.67
N VAL A 120 -8.90 -7.35 -4.88
CA VAL A 120 -9.23 -6.33 -3.87
C VAL A 120 -8.41 -5.07 -4.14
N CYS A 121 -9.08 -3.94 -4.22
CA CYS A 121 -8.47 -2.61 -4.21
C CYS A 121 -8.70 -1.97 -2.83
N CYS A 122 -7.64 -1.85 -2.05
CA CYS A 122 -7.66 -1.22 -0.74
C CYS A 122 -7.27 0.26 -0.87
N THR A 123 -8.27 1.14 -0.84
CA THR A 123 -8.10 2.61 -0.85
C THR A 123 -8.38 3.20 0.53
N THR A 124 -8.19 2.41 1.59
CA THR A 124 -8.46 2.82 2.96
C THR A 124 -7.33 3.70 3.48
N GLY A 125 -7.68 4.59 4.40
CA GLY A 125 -6.74 5.48 5.04
C GLY A 125 -7.46 6.45 5.96
N THR A 126 -6.67 7.20 6.71
CA THR A 126 -7.16 8.24 7.60
C THR A 126 -6.94 9.62 6.98
N THR A 127 -7.52 10.64 7.59
CA THR A 127 -7.09 12.01 7.28
C THR A 127 -5.61 12.18 7.64
N ALA A 128 -4.90 13.10 6.98
CA ALA A 128 -3.46 13.32 7.20
C ALA A 128 -3.16 13.85 8.62
N PHE A 129 -4.10 14.60 9.17
CA PHE A 129 -4.07 15.12 10.54
C PHE A 129 -5.18 14.49 11.38
N PRO A 130 -5.00 14.41 12.71
CA PRO A 130 -6.06 14.00 13.62
C PRO A 130 -7.29 14.88 13.45
N THR A 131 -8.44 14.23 13.31
CA THR A 131 -9.75 14.88 13.30
C THR A 131 -10.72 14.06 14.14
N LEU A 132 -11.93 14.56 14.39
CA LEU A 132 -13.00 13.76 15.03
C LEU A 132 -13.27 12.43 14.30
N ARG A 133 -12.85 12.31 13.03
CA ARG A 133 -12.96 11.07 12.27
C ARG A 133 -12.04 9.98 12.78
N TRP A 134 -11.00 10.27 13.58
CA TRP A 134 -10.11 9.23 14.12
C TRP A 134 -10.69 8.53 15.36
N LEU A 135 -11.77 9.07 15.92
CA LEU A 135 -12.48 8.46 17.03
C LEU A 135 -13.04 7.08 16.63
N GLY A 136 -13.20 6.19 17.61
CA GLY A 136 -13.80 4.88 17.39
C GLY A 136 -12.96 3.93 16.54
N LYS A 137 -11.67 3.77 16.89
CA LYS A 137 -10.72 2.85 16.22
C LYS A 137 -10.44 3.20 14.76
N ASN A 138 -10.51 4.49 14.41
CA ASN A 138 -10.25 4.98 13.06
C ASN A 138 -8.95 5.80 12.98
N ASP A 139 -8.01 5.52 13.88
CA ASP A 139 -6.64 6.03 13.87
C ASP A 139 -5.77 5.29 12.84
N PRO A 140 -4.58 5.80 12.49
CA PRO A 140 -3.74 5.19 11.47
C PRO A 140 -3.36 3.74 11.73
N ASP A 141 -2.99 3.37 12.96
CA ASP A 141 -2.55 2.00 13.25
C ASP A 141 -3.73 1.02 13.15
N THR A 142 -4.90 1.38 13.69
CA THR A 142 -6.07 0.50 13.61
C THR A 142 -6.70 0.45 12.22
N ASN A 143 -6.98 1.59 11.59
CA ASN A 143 -7.67 1.61 10.29
C ASN A 143 -6.74 1.25 9.13
N THR A 144 -5.50 1.74 9.11
CA THR A 144 -4.59 1.49 7.98
C THR A 144 -3.83 0.19 8.17
N TRP A 145 -3.14 0.02 9.30
CA TRP A 145 -2.32 -1.17 9.51
C TRP A 145 -3.19 -2.42 9.77
N VAL A 146 -3.92 -2.45 10.89
CA VAL A 146 -4.75 -3.61 11.26
C VAL A 146 -5.82 -3.87 10.20
N GLY A 147 -6.48 -2.84 9.71
CA GLY A 147 -7.49 -2.96 8.66
C GLY A 147 -6.97 -3.60 7.36
N THR A 148 -5.82 -3.16 6.86
CA THR A 148 -5.23 -3.72 5.64
C THR A 148 -4.76 -5.16 5.88
N ARG A 149 -4.12 -5.44 7.02
CA ARG A 149 -3.71 -6.81 7.39
C ARG A 149 -4.90 -7.78 7.37
N ASN A 150 -6.01 -7.40 8.00
CA ASN A 150 -7.20 -8.23 8.05
C ASN A 150 -7.79 -8.49 6.66
N LEU A 151 -7.80 -7.50 5.76
CA LEU A 151 -8.22 -7.68 4.37
C LEU A 151 -7.30 -8.65 3.60
N VAL A 152 -5.98 -8.52 3.78
CA VAL A 152 -4.99 -9.43 3.18
C VAL A 152 -5.22 -10.86 3.67
N ASP A 153 -5.43 -11.06 4.97
CA ASP A 153 -5.69 -12.38 5.54
C ASP A 153 -7.00 -12.99 5.00
N ALA A 154 -8.08 -12.21 4.95
CA ALA A 154 -9.35 -12.66 4.39
C ALA A 154 -9.21 -13.07 2.91
N CYS A 155 -8.41 -12.35 2.11
CA CYS A 155 -8.11 -12.72 0.72
C CYS A 155 -7.35 -14.05 0.63
N ARG A 156 -6.36 -14.26 1.50
CA ARG A 156 -5.54 -15.48 1.53
C ARG A 156 -6.35 -16.70 1.93
N GLU A 157 -7.25 -16.54 2.89
CA GLU A 157 -8.16 -17.59 3.32
C GLU A 157 -9.16 -17.99 2.22
N GLY A 158 -9.65 -17.00 1.47
CA GLY A 158 -10.58 -17.23 0.35
C GLY A 158 -9.97 -17.92 -0.87
N LYS A 159 -8.65 -17.84 -1.08
CA LYS A 159 -7.87 -18.43 -2.20
C LYS A 159 -8.25 -17.98 -3.62
N GLU A 160 -9.39 -17.33 -3.81
CA GLU A 160 -9.89 -16.86 -5.11
C GLU A 160 -9.30 -15.49 -5.51
N CYS A 161 -8.87 -14.70 -4.52
CA CYS A 161 -8.26 -13.39 -4.74
C CYS A 161 -6.87 -13.56 -5.35
N GLY A 162 -6.73 -13.18 -6.63
CA GLY A 162 -5.49 -13.30 -7.40
C GLY A 162 -4.72 -11.99 -7.54
N ARG A 163 -5.25 -10.86 -7.02
CA ARG A 163 -4.60 -9.54 -7.08
C ARG A 163 -5.04 -8.65 -5.91
N PHE A 164 -4.10 -8.07 -5.19
CA PHE A 164 -4.36 -7.07 -4.15
C PHE A 164 -3.68 -5.74 -4.49
N VAL A 165 -4.46 -4.70 -4.79
CA VAL A 165 -3.94 -3.35 -5.05
C VAL A 165 -4.10 -2.50 -3.79
N PHE A 166 -3.00 -1.91 -3.30
CA PHE A 166 -3.01 -1.08 -2.10
C PHE A 166 -2.60 0.36 -2.41
N VAL A 167 -3.46 1.32 -2.08
CA VAL A 167 -3.11 2.74 -2.12
C VAL A 167 -2.44 3.12 -0.80
N SER A 168 -1.12 3.24 -0.85
CA SER A 168 -0.27 3.63 0.26
C SER A 168 -0.07 5.17 0.29
N SER A 169 1.15 5.65 0.46
CA SER A 169 1.55 7.07 0.45
C SER A 169 3.00 7.18 0.00
N ALA A 170 3.35 8.23 -0.75
CA ALA A 170 4.74 8.63 -0.90
C ALA A 170 5.33 9.00 0.47
N GLY A 171 6.60 8.66 0.69
CA GLY A 171 7.37 9.03 1.87
C GLY A 171 7.33 8.02 3.02
N VAL A 172 6.79 6.81 2.80
CA VAL A 172 6.75 5.74 3.82
C VAL A 172 8.15 5.24 4.22
N LYS A 173 9.20 5.54 3.46
CA LYS A 173 10.62 5.29 3.77
C LYS A 173 11.36 6.58 4.15
N ARG A 174 10.69 7.73 4.18
CA ARG A 174 11.26 9.06 4.39
C ARG A 174 10.63 9.80 5.57
N TYR A 175 10.06 9.07 6.53
CA TYR A 175 9.37 9.64 7.69
C TYR A 175 10.25 10.59 8.53
N ASP A 176 11.58 10.42 8.49
CA ASP A 176 12.55 11.27 9.20
C ASP A 176 13.22 12.34 8.30
N ALA A 177 12.83 12.46 7.02
CA ALA A 177 13.46 13.36 6.05
C ALA A 177 13.06 14.85 6.21
N GLY A 178 12.40 15.21 7.31
CA GLY A 178 11.86 16.55 7.55
C GLY A 178 10.45 16.75 6.98
N PRO A 179 9.89 17.98 7.09
CA PRO A 179 8.56 18.29 6.58
C PRO A 179 8.46 18.11 5.05
N PRO A 180 7.33 17.61 4.51
CA PRO A 180 6.08 17.32 5.20
C PRO A 180 6.02 15.94 5.88
N TYR A 181 6.99 15.06 5.62
CA TYR A 181 6.96 13.65 6.07
C TYR A 181 7.03 13.48 7.58
N SER A 182 7.86 14.28 8.25
CA SER A 182 7.92 14.28 9.71
C SER A 182 6.61 14.72 10.37
N ILE A 183 5.86 15.63 9.72
CA ILE A 183 4.54 16.10 10.19
C ILE A 183 3.48 15.00 10.02
N LEU A 184 3.47 14.34 8.86
CA LEU A 184 2.58 13.22 8.61
C LEU A 184 2.86 12.06 9.56
N ASN A 185 4.14 11.79 9.84
CA ASN A 185 4.54 10.71 10.74
C ASN A 185 4.39 11.05 12.23
N ALA A 186 4.31 12.33 12.61
CA ALA A 186 4.03 12.72 14.00
C ALA A 186 2.74 12.09 14.55
N PHE A 187 1.83 11.67 13.66
CA PHE A 187 0.58 10.99 14.01
C PHE A 187 0.54 9.51 13.55
N GLY A 188 1.68 8.94 13.14
CA GLY A 188 1.82 7.52 12.79
C GLY A 188 1.25 7.11 11.44
N VAL A 189 0.88 8.06 10.57
CA VAL A 189 0.26 7.77 9.27
C VAL A 189 1.21 6.97 8.36
N LEU A 190 2.45 7.44 8.21
CA LEU A 190 3.44 6.81 7.32
C LEU A 190 3.91 5.47 7.88
N VAL A 191 4.17 5.36 9.18
CA VAL A 191 4.51 4.09 9.84
C VAL A 191 3.39 3.05 9.67
N ALA A 192 2.12 3.42 9.83
CA ALA A 192 1.02 2.47 9.64
C ALA A 192 0.90 1.99 8.19
N LYS A 193 1.13 2.88 7.22
CA LYS A 193 1.20 2.55 5.79
C LYS A 193 2.37 1.61 5.50
N GLU A 194 3.56 1.89 6.02
CA GLU A 194 4.75 1.04 5.86
C GLU A 194 4.55 -0.37 6.43
N LYS A 195 3.94 -0.48 7.62
CA LYS A 195 3.60 -1.80 8.20
C LYS A 195 2.67 -2.58 7.27
N ALA A 196 1.65 -1.92 6.71
CA ALA A 196 0.70 -2.54 5.79
C ALA A 196 1.37 -3.00 4.49
N GLU A 197 2.24 -2.17 3.90
CA GLU A 197 3.04 -2.55 2.72
C GLU A 197 3.92 -3.77 3.01
N THR A 198 4.63 -3.75 4.14
CA THR A 198 5.56 -4.82 4.53
C THR A 198 4.81 -6.14 4.73
N TYR A 199 3.63 -6.11 5.33
CA TYR A 199 2.82 -7.31 5.51
C TYR A 199 2.28 -7.83 4.19
N LEU A 200 1.74 -6.96 3.34
CA LEU A 200 1.25 -7.33 2.02
C LEU A 200 2.37 -7.97 1.18
N ALA A 201 3.55 -7.36 1.15
CA ALA A 201 4.70 -7.90 0.42
C ALA A 201 5.16 -9.27 0.94
N ASN A 202 5.11 -9.48 2.25
CA ASN A 202 5.50 -10.75 2.88
C ASN A 202 4.36 -11.81 2.90
N SER A 203 3.18 -11.47 2.40
CA SER A 203 1.99 -12.34 2.52
C SER A 203 1.95 -13.49 1.50
N GLY A 204 2.76 -13.39 0.43
CA GLY A 204 2.70 -14.29 -0.74
C GLY A 204 1.52 -14.04 -1.68
N MET A 205 0.68 -13.03 -1.41
CA MET A 205 -0.41 -12.60 -2.28
C MET A 205 0.15 -11.78 -3.45
N PRO A 206 -0.22 -12.02 -4.72
CA PRO A 206 0.13 -11.14 -5.81
C PRO A 206 -0.43 -9.73 -5.57
N TYR A 207 0.43 -8.72 -5.57
CA TYR A 207 0.03 -7.37 -5.18
C TYR A 207 0.49 -6.27 -6.14
N THR A 208 -0.04 -5.07 -5.97
CA THR A 208 0.57 -3.83 -6.45
C THR A 208 0.39 -2.76 -5.39
N ILE A 209 1.46 -2.01 -5.06
CA ILE A 209 1.39 -0.89 -4.10
C ILE A 209 1.57 0.43 -4.86
N VAL A 210 0.60 1.33 -4.72
CA VAL A 210 0.62 2.67 -5.29
C VAL A 210 0.91 3.68 -4.19
N ARG A 211 1.97 4.47 -4.33
CA ARG A 211 2.38 5.51 -3.37
C ARG A 211 2.14 6.91 -3.94
N PRO A 212 0.92 7.45 -3.82
CA PRO A 212 0.64 8.78 -4.34
C PRO A 212 1.33 9.87 -3.52
N GLY A 213 1.68 10.96 -4.20
CA GLY A 213 1.98 12.25 -3.58
C GLY A 213 0.74 12.91 -2.96
N ARG A 214 0.81 14.22 -2.75
CA ARG A 214 -0.27 14.97 -2.07
C ARG A 214 -1.54 15.03 -2.92
N LEU A 215 -2.64 14.46 -2.42
CA LEU A 215 -3.91 14.43 -3.15
C LEU A 215 -4.55 15.83 -3.34
N THR A 216 -4.94 16.19 -4.57
CA THR A 216 -5.36 17.56 -4.93
C THR A 216 -6.82 17.80 -5.30
N ASP A 217 -7.53 16.84 -5.90
CA ASP A 217 -8.77 17.16 -6.62
C ASP A 217 -10.03 17.13 -5.72
N ALA A 218 -10.85 18.18 -5.81
CA ALA A 218 -12.01 18.51 -4.97
C ALA A 218 -11.68 18.78 -3.48
N PRO A 219 -12.45 19.64 -2.78
CA PRO A 219 -12.15 19.96 -1.39
C PRO A 219 -12.17 18.69 -0.54
N TYR A 220 -11.32 18.65 0.50
CA TYR A 220 -11.13 17.55 1.47
C TYR A 220 -12.44 17.04 2.13
N THR A 221 -13.54 17.77 1.91
CA THR A 221 -14.85 17.63 2.51
C THR A 221 -15.98 17.35 1.52
N SER A 222 -15.82 17.53 0.21
CA SER A 222 -16.87 17.16 -0.75
C SER A 222 -16.74 15.69 -1.10
N TYR A 223 -17.69 14.90 -0.60
CA TYR A 223 -17.85 13.49 -0.96
C TYR A 223 -18.79 13.31 -2.14
N ASP A 224 -19.32 14.40 -2.72
CA ASP A 224 -20.17 14.31 -3.90
C ASP A 224 -19.34 13.80 -5.08
N LEU A 225 -19.71 12.62 -5.60
CA LEU A 225 -19.03 11.96 -6.71
C LEU A 225 -18.95 12.86 -7.95
N ASN A 226 -19.99 13.68 -8.21
CA ASN A 226 -19.95 14.61 -9.32
C ASN A 226 -18.90 15.71 -9.11
N THR A 227 -18.78 16.23 -7.90
CA THR A 227 -17.74 17.20 -7.52
C THR A 227 -16.34 16.58 -7.54
N LEU A 228 -16.18 15.31 -7.14
CA LEU A 228 -14.90 14.59 -7.24
C LEU A 228 -14.48 14.37 -8.70
N MET A 229 -15.43 14.07 -9.58
CA MET A 229 -15.18 13.87 -11.01
C MET A 229 -14.97 15.20 -11.76
N LYS A 230 -15.66 16.27 -11.35
CA LYS A 230 -15.50 17.64 -11.88
C LYS A 230 -14.36 18.42 -11.21
N GLY A 231 -13.76 17.87 -10.15
CA GLY A 231 -12.50 18.33 -9.62
C GLY A 231 -11.43 18.01 -10.67
N GLU A 232 -11.42 18.80 -11.73
CA GLU A 232 -10.49 18.61 -12.82
C GLU A 232 -9.08 18.79 -12.26
N SER A 233 -8.18 17.86 -12.59
CA SER A 233 -6.73 17.96 -12.36
C SER A 233 -6.09 19.22 -12.99
N GLY A 234 -6.91 20.12 -13.56
CA GLY A 234 -6.51 21.26 -14.36
C GLY A 234 -5.60 20.82 -15.51
N GLU A 235 -4.57 21.61 -15.76
CA GLU A 235 -3.52 21.29 -16.73
C GLU A 235 -2.56 20.18 -16.26
N ARG A 236 -2.71 19.65 -15.04
CA ARG A 236 -1.84 18.61 -14.46
C ARG A 236 -2.43 17.21 -14.62
N ARG A 237 -2.64 16.77 -15.87
CA ARG A 237 -3.20 15.43 -16.15
C ARG A 237 -2.13 14.38 -16.43
N GLU A 238 -0.91 14.79 -16.77
CA GLU A 238 0.23 13.89 -16.96
C GLU A 238 0.70 13.27 -15.65
N VAL A 239 1.32 12.09 -15.73
CA VAL A 239 1.81 11.36 -14.56
C VAL A 239 3.29 11.05 -14.68
N ASN A 240 4.03 11.37 -13.62
CA ASN A 240 5.37 10.83 -13.39
C ASN A 240 5.25 9.61 -12.47
N LEU A 241 5.91 8.52 -12.86
CA LEU A 241 5.94 7.26 -12.13
C LEU A 241 7.38 6.92 -11.77
N SER A 242 7.61 6.39 -10.57
CA SER A 242 8.92 5.92 -10.15
C SER A 242 8.79 4.68 -9.27
N LEU A 243 9.70 3.72 -9.43
CA LEU A 243 9.83 2.58 -8.49
C LEU A 243 10.47 3.02 -7.17
N GLU A 244 11.14 4.17 -7.17
CA GLU A 244 11.85 4.72 -6.02
C GLU A 244 10.95 5.66 -5.18
N GLU A 245 11.41 5.94 -3.97
CA GLU A 245 10.79 6.87 -3.02
C GLU A 245 11.34 8.30 -3.19
N GLU A 246 11.18 8.87 -4.39
CA GLU A 246 11.76 10.19 -4.73
C GLU A 246 10.74 11.26 -5.11
N LEU A 247 9.51 10.86 -5.44
CA LEU A 247 8.46 11.78 -5.84
C LEU A 247 7.85 12.48 -4.61
N ASP A 248 7.73 13.80 -4.68
CA ASP A 248 7.23 14.69 -3.61
C ASP A 248 6.05 15.56 -4.06
N GLY A 249 5.61 15.39 -5.30
CA GLY A 249 4.60 16.22 -5.93
C GLY A 249 3.18 15.98 -5.43
N GLU A 250 2.27 16.66 -6.12
CA GLU A 250 0.83 16.49 -5.97
C GLU A 250 0.35 15.30 -6.80
N THR A 251 -0.81 14.75 -6.50
CA THR A 251 -1.40 13.67 -7.30
C THR A 251 -2.90 13.81 -7.36
N SER A 252 -3.43 13.77 -8.56
CA SER A 252 -4.86 13.80 -8.80
C SER A 252 -5.51 12.50 -8.28
N ARG A 253 -6.68 12.59 -7.63
CA ARG A 253 -7.40 11.39 -7.13
C ARG A 253 -7.84 10.51 -8.30
N ALA A 254 -8.12 11.12 -9.44
CA ALA A 254 -8.45 10.42 -10.67
C ALA A 254 -7.25 9.62 -11.20
N ALA A 255 -6.02 10.17 -11.15
CA ALA A 255 -4.80 9.47 -11.55
C ALA A 255 -4.51 8.28 -10.63
N VAL A 256 -4.72 8.41 -9.32
CA VAL A 256 -4.57 7.29 -8.37
C VAL A 256 -5.62 6.20 -8.61
N ALA A 257 -6.88 6.58 -8.82
CA ALA A 257 -7.93 5.62 -9.12
C ALA A 257 -7.65 4.90 -10.46
N GLU A 258 -7.16 5.63 -11.45
CA GLU A 258 -6.80 5.04 -12.73
C GLU A 258 -5.61 4.11 -12.62
N SER A 259 -4.54 4.49 -11.93
CA SER A 259 -3.39 3.61 -11.71
C SER A 259 -3.76 2.31 -10.97
N CYS A 260 -4.76 2.36 -10.09
CA CYS A 260 -5.33 1.15 -9.48
C CYS A 260 -5.98 0.23 -10.52
N VAL A 261 -6.76 0.78 -11.47
CA VAL A 261 -7.35 -0.01 -12.57
C VAL A 261 -6.24 -0.61 -13.43
N GLN A 262 -5.24 0.17 -13.81
CA GLN A 262 -4.13 -0.30 -14.65
C GLN A 262 -3.30 -1.40 -13.95
N SER A 263 -3.20 -1.35 -12.61
CA SER A 263 -2.59 -2.40 -11.80
C SER A 263 -3.37 -3.72 -11.80
N LEU A 264 -4.67 -3.69 -12.09
CA LEU A 264 -5.50 -4.88 -12.26
C LEU A 264 -5.38 -5.48 -13.68
N VAL A 265 -5.29 -4.61 -14.69
CA VAL A 265 -5.28 -4.97 -16.12
C VAL A 265 -3.92 -5.50 -16.58
N HIS A 266 -2.83 -5.01 -15.98
CA HIS A 266 -1.48 -5.35 -16.44
C HIS A 266 -0.80 -6.38 -15.54
N ALA A 267 -0.65 -7.59 -16.05
CA ALA A 267 0.06 -8.69 -15.38
C ALA A 267 1.47 -8.31 -14.88
N PHE A 268 2.19 -7.44 -15.60
CA PHE A 268 3.54 -7.03 -15.22
C PHE A 268 3.59 -6.09 -14.02
N MET A 269 2.44 -5.64 -13.52
CA MET A 269 2.33 -4.86 -12.27
C MET A 269 2.29 -5.74 -11.02
N GLU A 270 2.38 -7.06 -11.18
CA GLU A 270 2.49 -8.00 -10.08
C GLU A 270 3.76 -7.80 -9.27
N ASN A 271 3.58 -7.69 -7.95
CA ASN A 271 4.60 -7.44 -6.94
C ASN A 271 5.37 -6.14 -7.14
N GLU A 272 4.82 -5.21 -7.92
CA GLU A 272 5.40 -3.89 -8.11
C GLU A 272 4.95 -2.91 -7.02
N THR A 273 5.84 -2.01 -6.66
CA THR A 273 5.57 -0.87 -5.78
C THR A 273 6.07 0.37 -6.49
N PHE A 274 5.21 1.38 -6.68
CA PHE A 274 5.59 2.58 -7.39
C PHE A 274 4.94 3.83 -6.80
N SER A 275 5.66 4.93 -6.89
CA SER A 275 5.21 6.27 -6.58
C SER A 275 4.56 6.92 -7.80
N ILE A 276 3.60 7.80 -7.58
CA ILE A 276 2.91 8.54 -8.64
C ILE A 276 2.72 10.01 -8.24
N GLU A 277 2.98 10.93 -9.17
CA GLU A 277 2.64 12.34 -9.08
C GLU A 277 2.00 12.85 -10.37
N SER A 278 1.19 13.90 -10.27
CA SER A 278 0.54 14.60 -11.37
C SER A 278 1.34 15.84 -11.77
N VAL A 279 1.69 15.91 -13.05
CA VAL A 279 2.48 16.98 -13.66
C VAL A 279 1.74 17.61 -14.84
N LEU A 280 2.22 18.77 -15.29
CA LEU A 280 1.62 19.48 -16.41
C LEU A 280 1.68 18.62 -17.68
N GLY A 281 0.54 18.53 -18.37
CA GLY A 281 0.37 17.79 -19.62
C GLY A 281 -1.04 17.27 -19.80
N GLU A 282 -1.34 16.75 -20.99
CA GLU A 282 -2.67 16.20 -21.34
C GLU A 282 -2.97 14.88 -20.62
N GLY A 283 -1.92 14.13 -20.32
CA GLY A 283 -1.92 12.91 -19.52
C GLY A 283 -2.44 11.67 -20.22
N PRO A 284 -2.17 10.48 -19.64
CA PRO A 284 -2.66 9.23 -20.22
C PRO A 284 -4.19 9.09 -20.08
N GLU A 285 -4.85 10.00 -19.35
CA GLU A 285 -6.28 9.97 -19.00
C GLU A 285 -6.75 8.55 -18.63
N THR A 286 -7.51 7.91 -19.52
CA THR A 286 -8.04 6.55 -19.35
C THR A 286 -7.50 5.56 -20.39
N SER A 287 -6.49 5.96 -21.18
CA SER A 287 -5.89 5.16 -22.24
C SER A 287 -4.99 4.06 -21.67
N ASP A 288 -5.42 2.81 -21.80
CA ASP A 288 -4.66 1.64 -21.33
C ASP A 288 -3.27 1.56 -22.00
N GLU A 289 -3.15 1.93 -23.28
CA GLU A 289 -1.87 1.89 -24.00
C GLU A 289 -0.87 2.92 -23.43
N GLU A 290 -1.35 4.14 -23.19
CA GLU A 290 -0.53 5.21 -22.64
C GLU A 290 -0.09 4.96 -21.20
N TRP A 291 -0.98 4.39 -20.39
CA TRP A 291 -0.65 3.93 -19.04
C TRP A 291 0.34 2.78 -19.09
N ALA A 292 0.11 1.77 -19.94
CA ALA A 292 1.03 0.65 -20.09
C ALA A 292 2.43 1.10 -20.52
N SER A 293 2.53 2.10 -21.40
CA SER A 293 3.80 2.70 -21.82
C SER A 293 4.56 3.29 -20.63
N ARG A 294 3.92 4.15 -19.83
CA ARG A 294 4.52 4.80 -18.66
C ARG A 294 4.89 3.80 -17.56
N LEU A 295 4.02 2.84 -17.27
CA LEU A 295 4.25 1.78 -16.28
C LEU A 295 5.38 0.81 -16.70
N ARG A 296 5.63 0.63 -18.00
CA ARG A 296 6.81 -0.11 -18.47
C ARG A 296 8.07 0.74 -18.41
N ALA A 297 7.96 2.03 -18.73
CA ALA A 297 9.09 2.95 -18.74
C ALA A 297 9.74 3.09 -17.35
N MET A 298 8.96 3.10 -16.27
CA MET A 298 9.52 3.16 -14.91
C MET A 298 10.35 1.92 -14.51
N ARG A 299 10.32 0.84 -15.30
CA ARG A 299 11.04 -0.42 -15.05
C ARG A 299 12.32 -0.54 -15.88
N MET A 300 12.59 0.42 -16.77
CA MET A 300 13.76 0.46 -17.66
C MET A 300 14.87 1.31 -17.04
#